data_AF-A0AAD5X8K2-F1
#
_entry.id   AF-A0AAD5X8K2-F1
#
_cell.length_a   1.000
_cell.length_b   1.000
_cell.length_c   1.000
_cell.angle_alpha   90.00
_cell.angle_beta   90.00
_cell.angle_gamma   90.00
#
_symmetry.space_group_name_H-M   'P 1'
#
loop_
_entity.id
_entity.type
_entity.pdbx_description
1 polymer ?
#
loop_
_entity_poly.entity_id
_entity_poly.type
_entity_poly.pdbx_seq_one_letter_code
_entity_poly.pdbx_strand_id
1 'polypeptide(L)'
;MGKAEGTGKLWHGHVTAVTVAPEFRRWGLSTKLMKILEEVSEKIYNTYFVDLFVRSSNSIAIGMYEQLGYNIYRTVIKYYTGATAEDAF
;
A
#
# COMPACT_ATOMS: atom_id res chain seq x y z
N MET A 1 -6.18 -4.26 6.63
CA MET A 1 -6.41 -2.82 6.43
C MET A 1 -5.13 -2.05 6.67
N GLY A 2 -4.66 -1.80 7.91
CA GLY A 2 -3.35 -1.18 8.11
C GLY A 2 -3.01 -0.95 9.59
N LYS A 3 -1.88 -0.30 9.87
CA LYS A 3 -1.42 0.14 11.20
C LYS A 3 -0.74 1.52 11.08
N ALA A 4 -0.60 2.25 12.19
CA ALA A 4 0.27 3.43 12.25
C ALA A 4 1.60 3.04 12.89
N GLU A 5 2.74 3.41 12.28
CA GLU A 5 4.06 3.07 12.78
C GLU A 5 5.14 4.11 12.43
N GLY A 6 6.35 3.89 12.97
CA GLY A 6 7.50 4.79 12.82
C GLY A 6 7.69 5.72 14.02
N THR A 7 8.60 6.70 13.89
CA THR A 7 8.92 7.67 14.94
C THR A 7 9.25 9.04 14.36
N GLY A 8 8.89 10.10 15.08
CA GLY A 8 9.15 11.49 14.63
C GLY A 8 8.57 11.75 13.24
N LYS A 9 9.39 12.31 12.33
CA LYS A 9 8.98 12.60 10.94
C LYS A 9 8.72 11.35 10.09
N LEU A 10 9.03 10.16 10.60
CA LEU A 10 8.71 8.89 9.97
C LEU A 10 7.41 8.29 10.52
N TRP A 11 6.60 9.03 11.29
CA TRP A 11 5.29 8.55 11.73
C TRP A 11 4.31 8.47 10.54
N HIS A 12 3.90 7.26 10.15
CA HIS A 12 3.13 7.00 8.93
C HIS A 12 2.08 5.91 9.12
N GLY A 13 1.10 5.86 8.22
CA GLY A 13 0.21 4.71 8.07
C GLY A 13 0.84 3.65 7.17
N HIS A 14 0.70 2.38 7.51
CA HIS A 14 1.22 1.26 6.73
C HIS A 14 0.09 0.33 6.31
N VAL A 15 -0.07 0.08 5.01
CA VAL A 15 -1.05 -0.87 4.49
C VAL A 15 -0.51 -2.29 4.60
N THR A 16 -1.05 -3.06 5.54
CA THR A 16 -0.64 -4.45 5.74
C THR A 16 -1.16 -5.38 4.65
N ALA A 17 -2.43 -5.20 4.26
CA ALA A 17 -3.08 -6.00 3.23
C ALA A 17 -4.37 -5.32 2.75
N VAL A 18 -4.54 -5.32 1.44
CA VAL A 18 -5.78 -4.98 0.73
C VAL A 18 -6.01 -6.02 -0.35
N THR A 19 -7.22 -6.56 -0.41
CA THR A 19 -7.57 -7.57 -1.42
C THR A 19 -9.03 -7.38 -1.81
N VAL A 20 -9.29 -7.51 -3.11
CA VAL A 20 -10.64 -7.50 -3.68
C VAL A 20 -10.82 -8.80 -4.44
N ALA A 21 -11.91 -9.51 -4.14
CA ALA A 21 -12.26 -10.74 -4.81
C ALA A 21 -12.39 -10.52 -6.34
N PRO A 22 -11.94 -11.46 -7.18
CA PRO A 22 -11.85 -11.27 -8.64
C PRO A 22 -13.12 -10.74 -9.30
N GLU A 23 -14.29 -11.20 -8.84
CA GLU A 23 -15.62 -10.87 -9.35
C GLU A 23 -15.99 -9.40 -9.12
N PHE A 24 -15.36 -8.74 -8.15
CA PHE A 24 -15.62 -7.35 -7.75
C PHE A 24 -14.48 -6.38 -8.12
N ARG A 25 -13.49 -6.83 -8.90
CA ARG A 25 -12.41 -5.97 -9.39
C ARG A 25 -12.91 -4.99 -10.44
N ARG A 26 -12.24 -3.84 -10.57
CA ARG A 26 -12.60 -2.73 -11.49
C ARG A 26 -13.89 -1.97 -11.13
N TRP A 27 -14.44 -2.20 -9.94
CA TRP A 27 -15.56 -1.41 -9.38
C TRP A 27 -15.08 -0.27 -8.46
N GLY A 28 -13.78 0.00 -8.40
CA GLY A 28 -13.21 1.05 -7.55
C GLY A 28 -13.19 0.72 -6.04
N LEU A 29 -13.46 -0.53 -5.65
CA LEU A 29 -13.50 -0.93 -4.24
C LEU A 29 -12.14 -0.75 -3.54
N SER A 30 -11.05 -1.15 -4.18
CA SER A 30 -9.69 -0.97 -3.64
C SER A 30 -9.36 0.50 -3.41
N THR A 31 -9.66 1.36 -4.38
CA THR A 31 -9.53 2.82 -4.26
C THR A 31 -10.32 3.37 -3.08
N LYS A 32 -11.56 2.93 -2.89
CA LYS A 32 -12.40 3.37 -1.76
C LYS A 32 -11.80 2.93 -0.42
N LEU A 33 -11.31 1.69 -0.33
CA LEU A 33 -10.67 1.16 0.88
C LEU A 33 -9.38 1.92 1.22
N MET A 34 -8.56 2.24 0.20
CA MET A 34 -7.33 3.02 0.37
C MET A 34 -7.62 4.43 0.89
N LYS A 35 -8.59 5.13 0.30
CA LYS A 35 -8.99 6.47 0.76
C LYS A 35 -9.45 6.47 2.21
N ILE A 36 -10.25 5.48 2.61
CA ILE A 36 -10.68 5.36 4.02
C ILE A 36 -9.46 5.18 4.94
N LEU A 37 -8.48 4.38 4.53
CA LEU A 37 -7.27 4.16 5.31
C LEU A 37 -6.42 5.43 5.41
N GLU A 38 -6.24 6.16 4.31
CA GLU A 38 -5.55 7.45 4.27
C GLU A 38 -6.21 8.46 5.21
N GLU A 39 -7.54 8.60 5.11
CA GLU A 39 -8.30 9.51 5.96
C GLU A 39 -8.19 9.15 7.45
N VAL A 40 -8.23 7.86 7.80
CA VAL A 40 -8.06 7.42 9.19
C VAL A 40 -6.63 7.69 9.68
N SER A 41 -5.63 7.43 8.83
CA SER A 41 -4.21 7.64 9.17
C SER A 41 -3.95 9.12 9.45
N GLU A 42 -4.45 10.01 8.60
CA GLU A 42 -4.33 11.46 8.76
C GLU A 42 -5.15 11.97 9.95
N LYS A 43 -6.46 11.70 10.00
CA LYS A 43 -7.37 12.36 10.95
C LYS A 43 -7.31 11.80 12.36
N ILE A 44 -7.04 10.50 12.51
CA ILE A 44 -7.06 9.83 13.82
C ILE A 44 -5.65 9.65 14.36
N TYR A 45 -4.71 9.23 13.51
CA TYR A 45 -3.34 8.93 13.94
C TYR A 45 -2.36 10.05 13.65
N ASN A 46 -2.77 11.11 12.94
CA ASN A 46 -1.96 12.29 12.64
C ASN A 46 -0.61 11.94 11.96
N THR A 47 -0.67 10.95 11.05
CA THR A 47 0.48 10.45 10.28
C THR A 47 0.87 11.39 9.15
N TYR A 48 2.16 11.44 8.80
CA TYR A 48 2.67 12.33 7.74
C TYR A 48 2.46 11.79 6.31
N PHE A 49 2.43 10.46 6.15
CA PHE A 49 2.24 9.79 4.87
C PHE A 49 1.69 8.39 5.09
N VAL A 50 1.38 7.69 4.00
CA VAL A 50 1.03 6.27 4.00
C VAL A 50 1.99 5.51 3.09
N ASP A 51 2.47 4.35 3.53
CA ASP A 51 3.29 3.45 2.73
C ASP A 51 2.69 2.03 2.65
N LEU A 52 3.28 1.23 1.77
CA LEU A 52 2.92 -0.17 1.53
C LEU A 52 4.05 -0.87 0.77
N PHE A 53 3.99 -2.20 0.74
CA PHE A 53 4.82 -3.00 -0.15
C PHE A 53 3.98 -3.67 -1.22
N VAL A 54 4.47 -3.63 -2.46
CA VAL A 54 3.86 -4.32 -3.60
C VAL A 54 4.90 -5.16 -4.35
N ARG A 55 4.49 -6.35 -4.77
CA ARG A 55 5.31 -7.23 -5.63
C ARG A 55 5.72 -6.50 -6.91
N SER A 56 7.00 -6.54 -7.26
CA SER A 56 7.54 -5.89 -8.45
C SER A 56 6.85 -6.32 -9.77
N SER A 57 6.32 -7.55 -9.82
CA SER A 57 5.61 -8.11 -10.98
C SER A 57 4.13 -7.70 -11.05
N ASN A 58 3.56 -7.12 -9.99
CA ASN A 58 2.13 -6.80 -9.92
C ASN A 58 1.82 -5.42 -10.54
N SER A 59 1.97 -5.33 -11.86
CA SER A 59 1.75 -4.10 -12.64
C SER A 59 0.35 -3.50 -12.47
N ILE A 60 -0.67 -4.34 -12.24
CA ILE A 60 -2.05 -3.88 -12.03
C ILE A 60 -2.17 -3.12 -10.71
N ALA A 61 -1.61 -3.67 -9.61
CA ALA A 61 -1.64 -2.98 -8.33
C ALA A 61 -0.76 -1.74 -8.34
N ILE A 62 0.42 -1.81 -8.97
CA ILE A 62 1.34 -0.66 -9.11
C ILE A 62 0.63 0.49 -9.82
N GLY A 63 0.03 0.26 -11.00
CA GLY A 63 -0.69 1.30 -11.72
C GLY A 63 -1.89 1.87 -10.94
N MET A 64 -2.56 1.04 -10.13
CA MET A 64 -3.61 1.53 -9.24
C MET A 64 -3.07 2.47 -8.16
N TYR A 65 -1.93 2.13 -7.52
CA TYR A 65 -1.32 2.97 -6.50
C TYR A 65 -0.76 4.28 -7.07
N GLU A 66 -0.14 4.23 -8.27
CA GLU A 66 0.30 5.43 -8.99
C GLU A 66 -0.86 6.37 -9.30
N GLN A 67 -2.02 5.84 -9.72
CA GLN A 67 -3.24 6.63 -9.92
C GLN A 67 -3.80 7.26 -8.64
N LEU A 68 -3.47 6.70 -7.47
CA LEU A 68 -3.81 7.28 -6.16
C LEU A 68 -2.78 8.32 -5.70
N GLY A 69 -1.67 8.50 -6.42
CA GLY A 69 -0.61 9.46 -6.10
C GLY A 69 0.56 8.87 -5.31
N TYR A 70 0.61 7.55 -5.13
CA TYR A 70 1.77 6.88 -4.53
C TYR A 70 2.94 6.89 -5.52
N ASN A 71 4.16 6.97 -4.98
CA ASN A 71 5.40 6.89 -5.74
C ASN A 71 6.33 5.87 -5.10
N ILE A 72 7.19 5.24 -5.92
CA ILE A 72 8.19 4.30 -5.43
C ILE A 72 9.24 5.07 -4.63
N TYR A 73 9.31 4.79 -3.33
CA TYR A 73 10.30 5.39 -2.44
C TYR A 73 11.60 4.57 -2.39
N ARG A 74 11.49 3.24 -2.38
CA ARG A 74 12.63 2.32 -2.35
C ARG A 74 12.27 0.97 -2.97
N THR A 75 13.28 0.17 -3.27
CA THR A 75 13.12 -1.24 -3.62
C THR A 75 13.73 -2.10 -2.53
N VAL A 76 12.98 -3.10 -2.05
CA VAL A 76 13.45 -4.08 -1.07
C VAL A 76 13.72 -5.40 -1.77
N ILE A 77 15.00 -5.74 -1.87
CA ILE A 77 15.48 -6.92 -2.59
C ILE A 77 15.04 -8.20 -1.86
N LYS A 78 14.47 -9.14 -2.62
CA LYS A 78 14.02 -10.47 -2.13
C LYS A 78 13.08 -10.38 -0.91
N TYR A 79 12.22 -9.36 -0.88
CA TYR A 79 11.26 -9.17 0.20
C TYR A 79 10.23 -10.30 0.28
N TYR A 80 9.66 -10.70 -0.87
CA TYR A 80 8.67 -11.76 -0.91
C TYR A 80 9.36 -13.12 -1.07
N THR A 81 9.04 -14.02 -0.14
CA THR A 81 9.41 -15.43 -0.21
C THR A 81 8.35 -16.21 -1.01
N GLY A 82 8.79 -17.24 -1.73
CA GLY A 82 7.93 -18.03 -2.62
C GLY A 82 8.75 -18.98 -3.51
N ALA A 83 8.12 -19.51 -4.56
CA ALA A 83 8.80 -20.37 -5.53
C ALA A 83 10.00 -19.66 -6.21
N THR A 84 9.87 -18.35 -6.41
CA THR A 84 10.96 -17.45 -6.76
C THR A 84 10.99 -16.31 -5.73
N ALA A 85 12.18 -15.94 -5.28
CA ALA A 85 12.35 -14.73 -4.48
C ALA A 85 12.01 -13.52 -5.34
N GLU A 86 11.22 -12.60 -4.80
CA GLU A 86 10.75 -11.42 -5.54
C GLU A 86 10.95 -10.15 -4.72
N ASP A 87 11.33 -9.08 -5.42
CA ASP A 87 11.53 -7.76 -4.84
C ASP A 87 10.18 -7.08 -4.56
N ALA A 88 10.17 -6.18 -3.58
CA ALA A 88 9.06 -5.29 -3.30
C ALA A 88 9.43 -3.86 -3.65
N PHE A 89 8.45 -3.14 -4.19
CA PHE A 89 8.45 -1.68 -4.21
C PHE A 89 7.67 -1.15 -3.01
#